data_AF-A0A6C0HI08-F1
#
_entry.id   AF-A0A6C0HI08-F1
#
_cell.length_a   1.000
_cell.length_b   1.000
_cell.length_c   1.000
_cell.angle_alpha   90.00
_cell.angle_beta   90.00
_cell.angle_gamma   90.00
#
_symmetry.space_group_name_H-M   'P 1'
#
loop_
_entity.id
_entity.type
_entity.pdbx_description
1 polymer ?
#
loop_
_entity_poly.entity_id
_entity_poly.type
_entity_poly.pdbx_seq_one_letter_code
_entity_poly.pdbx_strand_id
1 'polypeptide(L)'
;MNTQQLNTIMPPEPPSPEDEFIPGEFKYISDWSRPYIVDAYQVISRNEWWNSFKSALQSRGVNNRTGFIWSDDTLYNEIMDAIGNTSIGGGHSGASIAGVMRAMETIALHGEAEYRRQIIEYETSERRRESEAQAAAEALRRAREASARQRQVQEVATRLRRMEDDRRRNEINLLNQAEILSRIQASMLASDIARSVNSESNTTLEEDDNEQQSA
;
A
#
# COMPACT_ATOMS: atom_id res chain seq x y z
N MET A 1 -2.16 -31.70 -5.59
CA MET A 1 -1.97 -30.27 -5.28
C MET A 1 -3.10 -29.86 -4.37
N ASN A 2 -2.81 -29.55 -3.12
CA ASN A 2 -3.80 -29.36 -2.06
C ASN A 2 -4.11 -27.88 -1.94
N THR A 3 -5.32 -27.48 -2.34
CA THR A 3 -5.80 -26.10 -2.24
C THR A 3 -6.14 -25.82 -0.78
N GLN A 4 -5.18 -25.26 -0.04
CA GLN A 4 -5.46 -24.73 1.29
C GLN A 4 -6.49 -23.60 1.14
N GLN A 5 -7.70 -23.86 1.61
CA GLN A 5 -8.70 -22.83 1.85
C GLN A 5 -8.10 -21.86 2.88
N LEU A 6 -7.71 -20.68 2.41
CA LEU A 6 -7.47 -19.54 3.26
C LEU A 6 -8.81 -19.22 3.93
N ASN A 7 -9.01 -19.74 5.14
CA ASN A 7 -10.02 -19.22 6.06
C ASN A 7 -9.72 -17.73 6.20
N THR A 8 -10.51 -16.91 5.53
CA THR A 8 -10.54 -15.47 5.75
C THR A 8 -10.93 -15.30 7.21
N ILE A 9 -9.94 -15.01 8.06
CA ILE A 9 -10.14 -14.60 9.45
C ILE A 9 -10.76 -13.21 9.34
N MET A 10 -12.06 -13.15 9.04
CA MET A 10 -12.84 -11.94 9.23
C MET A 10 -12.85 -11.65 10.73
N PRO A 11 -12.62 -10.40 11.15
CA PRO A 11 -12.84 -10.03 12.54
C PRO A 11 -14.29 -10.41 12.90
N PRO A 12 -14.54 -10.95 14.11
CA PRO A 12 -15.89 -11.28 14.54
C PRO A 12 -16.80 -10.07 14.34
N GLU A 13 -18.00 -10.29 13.81
CA GLU A 13 -19.00 -9.23 13.70
C GLU A 13 -19.19 -8.61 15.09
N PRO A 14 -19.23 -7.27 15.18
CA PRO A 14 -19.48 -6.64 16.47
C PRO A 14 -20.84 -7.10 17.01
N PRO A 15 -20.99 -7.18 18.34
CA PRO A 15 -22.30 -7.38 18.95
C PRO A 15 -23.28 -6.33 18.43
N SER A 16 -24.49 -6.77 18.08
CA SER A 16 -25.54 -5.88 17.60
C SER A 16 -25.93 -4.92 18.72
N PRO A 17 -26.26 -3.64 18.44
CA PRO A 17 -26.82 -2.74 19.45
C PRO A 17 -28.14 -3.24 20.08
N GLU A 18 -28.76 -4.27 19.49
CA GLU A 18 -29.94 -4.97 20.01
C GLU A 18 -29.62 -6.12 20.98
N ASP A 19 -28.34 -6.44 21.21
CA ASP A 19 -27.98 -7.44 22.20
C ASP A 19 -28.33 -6.91 23.60
N GLU A 20 -29.36 -7.53 24.20
CA GLU A 20 -29.80 -7.25 25.56
C GLU A 20 -28.59 -7.27 26.50
N PHE A 21 -28.37 -6.17 27.22
CA PHE A 21 -27.30 -6.09 28.20
C PHE A 21 -27.65 -6.97 29.40
N ILE A 22 -27.04 -8.15 29.46
CA ILE A 22 -27.16 -9.08 30.58
C ILE A 22 -25.86 -8.98 31.41
N PRO A 23 -25.93 -8.41 32.63
CA PRO A 23 -24.77 -8.27 33.50
C PRO A 23 -24.06 -9.60 33.76
N GLY A 24 -22.73 -9.57 33.73
CA GLY A 24 -21.88 -10.73 34.04
C GLY A 24 -21.69 -11.73 32.88
N GLU A 25 -22.38 -11.56 31.75
CA GLU A 25 -22.19 -12.43 30.57
C GLU A 25 -21.10 -11.93 29.62
N PHE A 26 -20.79 -10.63 29.62
CA PHE A 26 -19.72 -10.03 28.81
C PHE A 26 -19.75 -10.41 27.32
N LYS A 27 -20.93 -10.55 26.72
CA LYS A 27 -21.12 -10.90 25.29
C LYS A 27 -20.43 -9.94 24.33
N TYR A 28 -20.20 -8.70 24.77
CA TYR A 28 -19.52 -7.65 24.02
C TYR A 28 -17.99 -7.75 24.03
N ILE A 29 -17.41 -8.74 24.72
CA ILE A 29 -15.98 -9.04 24.71
C ILE A 29 -15.74 -10.19 23.74
N SER A 30 -14.57 -10.21 23.10
CA SER A 30 -14.13 -11.31 22.23
C SER A 30 -14.24 -12.68 22.92
N ASP A 31 -14.58 -13.72 22.16
CA ASP A 31 -14.74 -15.10 22.67
C ASP A 31 -13.48 -15.64 23.36
N TRP A 32 -12.30 -15.13 22.96
CA TRP A 32 -11.03 -15.52 23.55
C TRP A 32 -10.83 -14.95 24.96
N SER A 33 -11.18 -13.68 25.18
CA SER A 33 -11.00 -13.02 26.49
C SER A 33 -12.20 -13.21 27.43
N ARG A 34 -13.40 -13.43 26.89
CA ARG A 34 -14.66 -13.51 27.66
C ARG A 34 -14.61 -14.51 28.82
N PRO A 35 -14.14 -15.77 28.67
CA PRO A 35 -14.16 -16.75 29.76
C PRO A 35 -13.39 -16.28 30.99
N TYR A 36 -12.28 -15.58 30.78
CA TYR A 36 -11.44 -15.07 31.88
C TYR A 36 -12.09 -13.91 32.64
N ILE A 37 -12.74 -13.00 31.91
CA ILE A 37 -13.47 -11.87 32.51
C ILE A 37 -14.69 -12.38 33.29
N VAL A 38 -15.44 -13.33 32.71
CA VAL A 38 -16.58 -13.99 33.37
C VAL A 38 -16.13 -14.70 34.65
N ASP A 39 -15.06 -15.50 34.58
CA ASP A 39 -14.54 -16.22 35.74
C ASP A 39 -14.14 -15.25 36.86
N ALA A 40 -13.33 -14.23 36.56
CA ALA A 40 -12.93 -13.23 37.55
C ALA A 40 -14.11 -12.48 38.18
N TYR A 41 -15.08 -12.08 37.35
CA TYR A 41 -16.30 -11.43 37.83
C TYR A 41 -17.08 -12.34 38.79
N GLN A 42 -17.21 -13.63 38.47
CA GLN A 42 -17.87 -14.62 39.32
C GLN A 42 -17.08 -14.86 40.62
N VAL A 43 -15.74 -14.93 40.58
CA VAL A 43 -14.89 -15.06 41.77
C VAL A 43 -15.08 -13.87 42.72
N ILE A 44 -15.07 -12.65 42.22
CA ILE A 44 -15.23 -11.46 43.07
C ILE A 44 -16.66 -11.38 43.62
N SER A 45 -17.67 -11.70 42.79
CA SER A 45 -19.08 -11.67 43.18
C SER A 45 -19.42 -12.70 44.26
N ARG A 46 -18.99 -13.96 44.10
CA ARG A 46 -19.30 -15.04 45.06
C ARG A 46 -18.67 -14.83 46.44
N ASN A 47 -17.58 -14.07 46.50
CA ASN A 47 -16.89 -13.72 47.75
C ASN A 47 -17.31 -12.34 48.29
N GLU A 48 -18.28 -11.67 47.63
CA GLU A 48 -18.78 -10.35 48.02
C GLU A 48 -17.69 -9.26 48.10
N TRP A 49 -16.61 -9.41 47.32
CA TRP A 49 -15.42 -8.56 47.42
C TRP A 49 -15.54 -7.20 46.74
N TRP A 50 -16.59 -6.93 45.96
CA TRP A 50 -16.72 -5.69 45.18
C TRP A 50 -16.57 -4.41 45.99
N ASN A 51 -17.22 -4.32 47.16
CA ASN A 51 -17.17 -3.12 48.01
C ASN A 51 -15.79 -2.92 48.66
N SER A 52 -15.20 -4.00 49.18
CA SER A 52 -13.85 -3.98 49.74
C SER A 52 -12.82 -3.62 48.68
N PHE A 53 -12.96 -4.21 47.49
CA PHE A 53 -12.08 -3.94 46.36
C PHE A 53 -12.16 -2.47 45.96
N LYS A 54 -13.37 -1.94 45.69
CA LYS A 54 -13.59 -0.52 45.41
C LYS A 54 -12.97 0.40 46.46
N SER A 55 -13.16 0.09 47.75
CA SER A 55 -12.63 0.90 48.86
C SER A 55 -11.10 0.91 48.86
N ALA A 56 -10.46 -0.24 48.59
CA ALA A 56 -9.01 -0.36 48.46
C ALA A 56 -8.47 0.41 47.23
N LEU A 57 -9.19 0.36 46.09
CA LEU A 57 -8.84 1.15 44.89
C LEU A 57 -8.86 2.66 45.20
N GLN A 58 -9.91 3.13 45.87
CA GLN A 58 -10.11 4.53 46.20
C GLN A 58 -9.12 5.06 47.23
N SER A 59 -8.84 4.30 48.30
CA SER A 59 -7.90 4.71 49.35
C SER A 59 -6.48 4.94 48.83
N ARG A 60 -6.11 4.22 47.76
CA ARG A 60 -4.81 4.32 47.09
C ARG A 60 -4.78 5.35 45.97
N GLY A 61 -5.89 6.01 45.68
CA GLY A 61 -5.98 6.98 44.59
C GLY A 61 -5.79 6.36 43.20
N VAL A 62 -6.09 5.06 43.06
CA VAL A 62 -5.94 4.39 41.77
C VAL A 62 -7.01 4.85 40.81
N ASN A 63 -6.57 5.11 39.57
CA ASN A 63 -7.40 5.57 38.50
C ASN A 63 -7.03 4.87 37.19
N ASN A 64 -7.64 5.34 36.10
CA ASN A 64 -7.47 4.82 34.76
C ASN A 64 -6.04 4.97 34.19
N ARG A 65 -5.08 5.53 34.95
CA ARG A 65 -3.66 5.67 34.59
C ARG A 65 -2.68 5.02 35.57
N THR A 66 -3.11 4.55 36.74
CA THR A 66 -2.22 4.14 37.85
C THR A 66 -2.49 2.72 38.37
N GLY A 67 -3.03 1.81 37.53
CA GLY A 67 -3.57 0.49 37.90
C GLY A 67 -2.69 -0.42 38.77
N PHE A 68 -3.25 -1.52 39.29
CA PHE A 68 -2.63 -2.37 40.34
C PHE A 68 -1.63 -3.41 39.83
N ILE A 69 -1.08 -3.29 38.62
CA ILE A 69 -0.21 -4.32 38.04
C ILE A 69 0.99 -4.70 38.95
N TRP A 70 1.39 -3.84 39.89
CA TRP A 70 2.45 -4.10 40.88
C TRP A 70 2.06 -3.76 42.33
N SER A 71 0.80 -3.95 42.70
CA SER A 71 0.36 -3.62 44.05
C SER A 71 0.57 -4.77 45.04
N ASP A 72 1.29 -4.50 46.13
CA ASP A 72 1.40 -5.41 47.28
C ASP A 72 0.18 -5.33 48.22
N ASP A 73 -1.01 -5.08 47.68
CA ASP A 73 -2.24 -5.06 48.49
C ASP A 73 -2.68 -6.49 48.81
N THR A 74 -2.89 -6.79 50.08
CA THR A 74 -3.30 -8.13 50.51
C THR A 74 -4.60 -8.56 49.85
N LEU A 75 -5.61 -7.68 49.75
CA LEU A 75 -6.89 -8.01 49.10
C LEU A 75 -6.70 -8.20 47.60
N TYR A 76 -5.86 -7.38 46.95
CA TYR A 76 -5.54 -7.58 45.53
C TYR A 76 -4.88 -8.94 45.29
N ASN A 77 -3.91 -9.32 46.13
CA ASN A 77 -3.24 -10.62 46.06
C ASN A 77 -4.23 -11.76 46.32
N GLU A 78 -5.12 -11.63 47.30
CA GLU A 78 -6.18 -12.61 47.56
C GLU A 78 -7.12 -12.79 46.37
N ILE A 79 -7.53 -11.70 45.71
CA ILE A 79 -8.35 -11.76 44.49
C ILE A 79 -7.58 -12.44 43.36
N MET A 80 -6.34 -12.03 43.12
CA MET A 80 -5.46 -12.59 42.10
C MET A 80 -5.26 -14.09 42.29
N ASP A 81 -4.97 -14.53 43.51
CA ASP A 81 -4.77 -15.93 43.85
C ASP A 81 -6.08 -16.71 43.72
N ALA A 82 -7.21 -16.15 44.14
CA ALA A 82 -8.51 -16.81 44.01
C ALA A 82 -8.93 -17.00 42.54
N ILE A 83 -8.61 -16.05 41.67
CA ILE A 83 -8.79 -16.16 40.22
C ILE A 83 -7.81 -17.18 39.66
N GLY A 84 -6.52 -17.06 39.97
CA GLY A 84 -5.47 -17.96 39.48
C GLY A 84 -5.68 -19.43 39.85
N ASN A 85 -6.39 -19.69 40.95
CA ASN A 85 -6.72 -21.04 41.41
C ASN A 85 -7.99 -21.65 40.79
N THR A 86 -8.71 -20.93 39.90
CA THR A 86 -9.80 -21.54 39.13
C THR A 86 -9.26 -22.36 37.95
N SER A 87 -10.10 -23.24 37.41
CA SER A 87 -9.75 -24.03 36.21
C SER A 87 -9.46 -23.16 34.98
N ILE A 88 -10.05 -21.96 34.90
CA ILE A 88 -9.85 -21.01 33.80
C ILE A 88 -8.64 -20.11 34.11
N GLY A 89 -8.58 -19.58 35.34
CA GLY A 89 -7.57 -18.61 35.73
C GLY A 89 -6.15 -19.17 35.80
N GLY A 90 -5.99 -20.47 36.06
CA GLY A 90 -4.69 -21.15 35.96
C GLY A 90 -4.08 -21.14 34.54
N GLY A 91 -4.87 -20.79 33.52
CA GLY A 91 -4.41 -20.62 32.13
C GLY A 91 -3.85 -19.24 31.80
N HIS A 92 -3.83 -18.30 32.75
CA HIS A 92 -3.33 -16.96 32.50
C HIS A 92 -1.81 -16.88 32.39
N SER A 93 -1.32 -16.11 31.42
CA SER A 93 -0.02 -15.46 31.52
C SER A 93 -0.11 -14.23 32.43
N GLY A 94 1.01 -13.79 33.02
CA GLY A 94 1.07 -12.59 33.85
C GLY A 94 0.49 -11.33 33.18
N ALA A 95 0.68 -11.18 31.87
CA ALA A 95 0.11 -10.08 31.10
C ALA A 95 -1.42 -10.19 30.93
N SER A 96 -1.93 -11.40 30.72
CA SER A 96 -3.38 -11.61 30.54
C SER A 96 -4.17 -11.41 31.84
N ILE A 97 -3.63 -11.87 32.99
CA ILE A 97 -4.29 -11.66 34.28
C ILE A 97 -4.26 -10.18 34.69
N ALA A 98 -3.20 -9.45 34.36
CA ALA A 98 -3.15 -8.00 34.54
C ALA A 98 -4.28 -7.28 33.75
N GLY A 99 -4.55 -7.72 32.52
CA GLY A 99 -5.68 -7.22 31.73
C GLY A 99 -7.04 -7.50 32.37
N VAL A 100 -7.22 -8.71 32.92
CA VAL A 100 -8.44 -9.09 33.64
C VAL A 100 -8.64 -8.24 34.90
N MET A 101 -7.59 -8.07 35.71
CA MET A 101 -7.67 -7.23 36.90
C MET A 101 -8.01 -5.78 36.55
N ARG A 102 -7.45 -5.26 35.45
CA ARG A 102 -7.79 -3.92 34.97
C ARG A 102 -9.28 -3.78 34.61
N ALA A 103 -9.88 -4.81 34.04
CA ALA A 103 -11.32 -4.86 33.80
C ALA A 103 -12.10 -4.86 35.13
N MET A 104 -11.70 -5.71 36.08
CA MET A 104 -12.36 -5.79 37.39
C MET A 104 -12.26 -4.47 38.18
N GLU A 105 -11.12 -3.78 38.12
CA GLU A 105 -10.95 -2.44 38.70
C GLU A 105 -11.96 -1.44 38.11
N THR A 106 -12.08 -1.42 36.78
CA THR A 106 -13.01 -0.53 36.07
C THR A 106 -14.45 -0.81 36.50
N ILE A 107 -14.82 -2.09 36.58
CA ILE A 107 -16.14 -2.54 37.02
C ILE A 107 -16.39 -2.16 38.48
N ALA A 108 -15.41 -2.33 39.37
CA ALA A 108 -15.56 -1.99 40.79
C ALA A 108 -15.75 -0.46 41.00
N LEU A 109 -15.02 0.36 40.24
CA LEU A 109 -15.08 1.82 40.36
C LEU A 109 -16.31 2.42 39.68
N HIS A 110 -16.65 1.94 38.47
CA HIS A 110 -17.59 2.60 37.57
C HIS A 110 -18.77 1.72 37.12
N GLY A 111 -18.75 0.43 37.41
CA GLY A 111 -19.76 -0.53 37.00
C GLY A 111 -19.50 -1.14 35.61
N GLU A 112 -20.17 -2.25 35.34
CA GLU A 112 -20.04 -3.01 34.09
C GLU A 112 -20.51 -2.22 32.86
N ALA A 113 -21.54 -1.39 33.00
CA ALA A 113 -22.05 -0.57 31.90
C ALA A 113 -20.98 0.39 31.34
N GLU A 114 -20.18 1.00 32.22
CA GLU A 114 -19.08 1.87 31.81
C GLU A 114 -17.95 1.05 31.18
N TYR A 115 -17.63 -0.12 31.73
CA TYR A 115 -16.65 -1.02 31.12
C TYR A 115 -17.08 -1.46 29.71
N ARG A 116 -18.35 -1.83 29.51
CA ARG A 116 -18.94 -2.12 28.20
C ARG A 116 -18.77 -0.96 27.22
N ARG A 117 -19.09 0.26 27.67
CA ARG A 117 -18.94 1.47 26.85
C ARG A 117 -17.50 1.65 26.38
N GLN A 118 -16.52 1.48 27.28
CA GLN A 118 -15.09 1.60 26.97
C GLN A 118 -14.61 0.55 25.97
N ILE A 119 -15.04 -0.71 26.11
CA ILE A 119 -14.69 -1.78 25.15
C ILE A 119 -15.24 -1.48 23.77
N ILE A 120 -16.53 -1.15 23.66
CA ILE A 120 -17.17 -0.83 22.37
C ILE A 120 -16.52 0.39 21.72
N GLU A 121 -16.21 1.43 22.48
CA GLU A 121 -15.51 2.62 21.99
C GLU A 121 -14.11 2.27 21.49
N TYR A 122 -13.36 1.48 22.25
CA TYR A 122 -12.02 1.02 21.87
C TYR A 122 -12.06 0.20 20.57
N GLU A 123 -12.91 -0.82 20.47
CA GLU A 123 -13.04 -1.67 19.28
C GLU A 123 -13.51 -0.89 18.05
N THR A 124 -14.40 0.09 18.23
CA THR A 124 -14.82 0.99 17.15
C THR A 124 -13.65 1.87 16.70
N SER A 125 -12.85 2.37 17.64
CA SER A 125 -11.67 3.18 17.34
C SER A 125 -10.58 2.40 16.59
N GLU A 126 -10.37 1.13 16.95
CA GLU A 126 -9.37 0.27 16.30
C GLU A 126 -9.80 -0.08 14.88
N ARG A 127 -11.07 -0.48 14.68
CA ARG A 127 -11.60 -0.73 13.33
C ARG A 127 -11.52 0.50 12.43
N ARG A 128 -11.78 1.68 12.98
CA ARG A 128 -11.58 2.93 12.25
C ARG A 128 -10.12 3.14 11.85
N ARG A 129 -9.18 2.95 12.78
CA ARG A 129 -7.73 3.06 12.51
C ARG A 129 -7.27 2.06 11.45
N GLU A 130 -7.72 0.81 11.52
CA GLU A 130 -7.43 -0.23 10.53
C GLU A 130 -7.99 0.13 9.15
N SER A 131 -9.25 0.58 9.07
CA SER A 131 -9.87 1.02 7.82
C SER A 131 -9.15 2.23 7.21
N GLU A 132 -8.76 3.20 8.03
CA GLU A 132 -7.99 4.38 7.60
C GLU A 132 -6.60 3.96 7.08
N ALA A 133 -5.92 3.04 7.77
CA ALA A 133 -4.62 2.51 7.35
C ALA A 133 -4.71 1.73 6.03
N GLN A 134 -5.76 0.91 5.84
CA GLN A 134 -6.01 0.19 4.59
C GLN A 134 -6.27 1.17 3.43
N ALA A 135 -7.11 2.19 3.64
CA ALA A 135 -7.39 3.22 2.64
C ALA A 135 -6.11 4.00 2.27
N ALA A 136 -5.28 4.35 3.25
CA ALA A 136 -4.01 5.02 3.01
C ALA A 136 -3.02 4.15 2.22
N ALA A 137 -2.92 2.86 2.56
CA ALA A 137 -2.08 1.90 1.84
C ALA A 137 -2.53 1.74 0.38
N GLU A 138 -3.84 1.66 0.13
CA GLU A 138 -4.38 1.57 -1.22
C GLU A 138 -4.14 2.87 -2.02
N ALA A 139 -4.35 4.04 -1.41
CA ALA A 139 -4.07 5.32 -2.04
C ALA A 139 -2.59 5.44 -2.45
N LEU A 140 -1.66 5.01 -1.59
CA LEU A 140 -0.24 4.98 -1.89
C LEU A 140 0.08 4.03 -3.05
N ARG A 141 -0.54 2.84 -3.10
CA ARG A 141 -0.39 1.90 -4.22
C ARG A 141 -0.85 2.53 -5.54
N ARG A 142 -2.04 3.14 -5.56
CA ARG A 142 -2.57 3.83 -6.74
C ARG A 142 -1.67 4.98 -7.20
N ALA A 143 -1.13 5.76 -6.27
CA ALA A 143 -0.20 6.86 -6.57
C ALA A 143 1.11 6.35 -7.20
N ARG A 144 1.65 5.23 -6.71
CA ARG A 144 2.84 4.58 -7.29
C ARG A 144 2.57 4.06 -8.70
N GLU A 145 1.43 3.41 -8.91
CA GLU A 145 1.03 2.92 -10.24
C GLU A 145 0.82 4.06 -11.23
N ALA A 146 0.14 5.14 -10.83
CA ALA A 146 -0.02 6.33 -11.66
C ALA A 146 1.33 6.96 -12.04
N SER A 147 2.23 7.08 -11.06
CA SER A 147 3.59 7.60 -11.27
C SER A 147 4.40 6.71 -12.24
N ALA A 148 4.29 5.38 -12.12
CA ALA A 148 4.95 4.45 -13.02
C ALA A 148 4.42 4.56 -14.45
N ARG A 149 3.09 4.65 -14.63
CA ARG A 149 2.46 4.87 -15.93
C ARG A 149 2.91 6.18 -16.56
N GLN A 150 2.99 7.26 -15.77
CA GLN A 150 3.45 8.55 -16.28
C GLN A 150 4.89 8.50 -16.79
N ARG A 151 5.80 7.80 -16.08
CA ARG A 151 7.18 7.59 -16.56
C ARG A 151 7.21 6.79 -17.86
N GLN A 152 6.41 5.72 -17.96
CA GLN A 152 6.32 4.92 -19.19
C GLN A 152 5.83 5.76 -20.37
N VAL A 153 4.80 6.61 -20.17
CA VAL A 153 4.30 7.53 -21.20
C VAL A 153 5.39 8.53 -21.62
N GLN A 154 6.14 9.09 -20.67
CA GLN A 154 7.25 10.00 -20.97
C GLN A 154 8.39 9.32 -21.75
N GLU A 155 8.72 8.08 -21.40
CA GLU A 155 9.73 7.30 -22.10
C GLU A 155 9.32 7.01 -23.56
N VAL A 156 8.07 6.56 -23.76
CA VAL A 156 7.51 6.32 -25.10
C VAL A 156 7.49 7.62 -25.92
N ALA A 157 7.05 8.73 -25.33
CA ALA A 157 7.06 10.03 -26.00
C ALA A 157 8.48 10.48 -26.39
N THR A 158 9.45 10.27 -25.52
CA THR A 158 10.86 10.58 -25.80
C THR A 158 11.42 9.71 -26.92
N ARG A 159 11.10 8.41 -26.92
CA ARG A 159 11.50 7.48 -27.98
C ARG A 159 10.89 7.86 -29.33
N LEU A 160 9.61 8.22 -29.37
CA LEU A 160 8.94 8.66 -30.59
C LEU A 160 9.57 9.93 -31.17
N ARG A 161 9.91 10.91 -30.31
CA ARG A 161 10.63 12.12 -30.75
C ARG A 161 11.98 11.77 -31.38
N ARG A 162 12.77 10.90 -30.75
CA ARG A 162 14.06 10.44 -31.31
C ARG A 162 13.89 9.76 -32.66
N MET A 163 12.90 8.88 -32.81
CA MET A 163 12.61 8.20 -34.07
C MET A 163 12.22 9.20 -35.17
N GLU A 164 11.43 10.22 -34.85
CA GLU A 164 11.06 11.27 -35.80
C GLU A 164 12.27 12.13 -36.21
N ASP A 165 13.14 12.48 -35.26
CA ASP A 165 14.38 13.21 -35.54
C ASP A 165 15.35 12.38 -36.39
N ASP A 166 15.44 11.07 -36.17
CA ASP A 166 16.21 10.13 -37.01
C ASP A 166 15.61 10.03 -38.42
N ARG A 167 14.28 9.94 -38.52
CA ARG A 167 13.55 9.91 -39.81
C ARG A 167 13.84 11.18 -40.63
N ARG A 168 13.74 12.36 -40.00
CA ARG A 168 14.03 13.66 -40.64
C ARG A 168 15.49 13.76 -41.10
N ARG A 169 16.45 13.29 -40.28
CA ARG A 169 17.87 13.24 -40.68
C ARG A 169 18.09 12.34 -41.88
N ASN A 170 17.47 11.16 -41.91
CA ASN A 170 17.55 10.25 -43.05
C ASN A 170 16.94 10.86 -44.32
N GLU A 171 15.79 11.54 -44.19
CA GLU A 171 15.14 12.25 -45.31
C GLU A 171 16.04 13.35 -45.89
N ILE A 172 16.66 14.18 -45.05
CA ILE A 172 17.64 15.19 -45.47
C ILE A 172 18.83 14.54 -46.17
N ASN A 173 19.38 13.44 -45.64
CA ASN A 173 20.50 12.74 -46.24
C ASN A 173 20.15 12.19 -47.63
N LEU A 174 18.94 11.64 -47.82
CA LEU A 174 18.47 11.15 -49.10
C LEU A 174 18.28 12.29 -50.12
N LEU A 175 17.73 13.43 -49.70
CA LEU A 175 17.61 14.61 -50.57
C LEU A 175 18.98 15.12 -51.02
N ASN A 176 19.95 15.21 -50.10
CA ASN A 176 21.31 15.61 -50.42
C ASN A 176 21.98 14.63 -51.41
N GLN A 177 21.79 13.31 -51.24
CA GLN A 177 22.30 12.31 -52.18
C GLN A 177 21.66 12.43 -53.56
N ALA A 178 20.34 12.63 -53.62
CA ALA A 178 19.62 12.83 -54.87
C ALA A 178 20.12 14.08 -55.62
N GLU A 179 20.39 15.17 -54.90
CA GLU A 179 20.98 16.38 -55.48
C GLU A 179 22.38 16.13 -56.05
N ILE A 180 23.25 15.44 -55.31
CA ILE A 180 24.59 15.07 -55.79
C ILE A 180 24.50 14.23 -57.07
N LEU A 181 23.64 13.21 -57.10
CA LEU A 181 23.44 12.36 -58.27
C LEU A 181 22.92 13.16 -59.47
N SER A 182 21.98 14.09 -59.25
CA SER A 182 21.47 14.97 -60.29
C SER A 182 22.55 15.88 -60.87
N ARG A 183 23.45 16.43 -60.04
CA ARG A 183 24.59 17.24 -60.50
C ARG A 183 25.58 16.41 -61.33
N ILE A 184 25.86 15.17 -60.92
CA ILE A 184 26.73 14.25 -61.68
C ILE A 184 26.11 13.96 -63.05
N GLN A 185 24.83 13.61 -63.11
CA GLN A 185 24.13 13.34 -64.38
C GLN A 185 24.13 14.55 -65.31
N ALA A 186 23.86 15.75 -64.79
CA ALA A 186 23.92 16.98 -65.57
C ALA A 186 25.33 17.26 -66.13
N SER A 187 26.38 17.01 -65.33
CA SER A 187 27.77 17.15 -65.76
C SER A 187 28.15 16.14 -66.86
N MET A 188 27.64 14.90 -66.77
CA MET A 188 27.86 13.89 -67.80
C MET A 188 27.20 14.29 -69.12
N LEU A 189 25.93 14.71 -69.09
CA LEU A 189 25.21 15.17 -70.28
C LEU A 189 25.88 16.39 -70.93
N ALA A 190 26.32 17.37 -70.12
CA ALA A 190 27.05 18.52 -70.64
C ALA A 190 28.38 18.12 -71.33
N SER A 191 29.06 17.11 -70.80
CA SER A 191 30.30 16.57 -71.39
C SER A 191 30.02 15.86 -72.71
N ASP A 192 28.94 15.09 -72.80
CA ASP A 192 28.56 14.39 -74.04
C ASP A 192 28.12 15.37 -75.13
N ILE A 193 27.37 16.42 -74.78
CA ILE A 193 27.02 17.51 -75.71
C ILE A 193 28.30 18.20 -76.22
N ALA A 194 29.23 18.56 -75.33
CA ALA A 194 30.48 19.20 -75.72
C ALA A 194 31.33 18.31 -76.66
N ARG A 195 31.35 16.99 -76.44
CA ARG A 195 32.01 16.04 -77.35
C ARG A 195 31.33 15.98 -78.71
N SER A 196 29.99 15.96 -78.76
CA SER A 196 29.21 15.95 -80.00
C SER A 196 29.47 17.20 -80.85
N VAL A 197 29.45 18.39 -80.24
CA VAL A 197 29.70 19.67 -80.92
C VAL A 197 31.13 19.72 -81.50
N ASN A 198 32.12 19.22 -80.76
CA ASN A 198 33.50 19.15 -81.27
C ASN A 198 33.67 18.14 -82.41
N SER A 199 32.93 17.04 -82.43
CA SER A 199 32.98 16.08 -83.55
C SER A 199 32.36 16.62 -84.84
N GLU A 200 31.28 17.41 -84.74
CA GLU A 200 30.65 18.06 -85.90
C GLU A 200 31.50 19.20 -86.46
N SER A 201 32.22 19.93 -85.59
CA SER A 201 33.14 21.00 -86.04
C SER A 201 34.36 20.46 -86.82
N ASN A 202 34.72 19.20 -86.63
CA ASN A 202 35.83 18.55 -87.34
C ASN A 202 35.43 17.96 -88.70
N THR A 203 34.13 17.89 -89.02
CA THR A 203 33.65 17.33 -90.30
C THR A 203 33.48 18.39 -91.39
N THR A 204 33.58 19.69 -91.06
CA THR A 204 33.41 20.81 -92.00
C THR A 204 34.74 21.37 -92.53
N LEU A 205 35.87 20.73 -92.25
CA LEU A 205 37.21 21.16 -92.69
C LEU A 205 37.91 20.17 -93.65
N GLU A 206 37.23 19.13 -94.12
CA GLU A 206 37.77 18.17 -95.12
C GLU A 206 37.13 18.28 -96.51
N GLU A 207 36.53 19.43 -96.90
CA GLU A 207 36.05 19.64 -98.28
C GLU A 207 36.84 20.67 -99.13
N ASP A 208 37.86 21.36 -98.60
CA ASP A 208 38.59 22.41 -99.37
C ASP A 208 40.03 22.04 -99.83
N ASP A 209 40.56 20.85 -99.53
CA ASP A 209 41.94 20.48 -99.87
C ASP A 209 42.09 19.45 -101.03
N ASN A 210 41.17 19.49 -102.02
CA ASN A 210 41.28 18.63 -103.21
C ASN A 210 41.21 19.37 -104.56
N GLU A 211 41.77 20.57 -104.64
CA GLU A 211 42.05 21.26 -105.91
C GLU A 211 43.45 21.91 -105.88
N GLN A 212 44.53 21.13 -106.04
CA GLN A 212 45.80 21.61 -106.64
C GLN A 212 46.82 20.47 -106.86
N GLN A 213 46.51 19.56 -107.77
CA GLN A 213 47.53 18.80 -108.51
C GLN A 213 47.08 18.62 -109.97
N SER A 214 47.30 19.65 -110.78
CA SER A 214 47.47 19.55 -112.24
C SER A 214 47.99 20.87 -112.80
N ALA A 215 49.04 20.75 -113.63
CA ALA A 215 49.75 21.76 -114.43
C ALA A 215 51.00 22.39 -113.80
#